data_AF-A0A3A1VHD3-F1
#
_entry.id   AF-A0A3A1VHD3-F1
#
_cell.length_a   1.000
_cell.length_b   1.000
_cell.length_c   1.000
_cell.angle_alpha   90.00
_cell.angle_beta   90.00
_cell.angle_gamma   90.00
#
_symmetry.space_group_name_H-M   'P 1'
#
loop_
_entity.id
_entity.type
_entity.pdbx_description
1 polymer ?
#
loop_
_entity_poly.entity_id
_entity_poly.type
_entity_poly.pdbx_seq_one_letter_code
_entity_poly.pdbx_strand_id
1 'polypeptide(L)'
;MGNVSIRFDRFPGGLSKAVVFSFDDGRDQDRRLVQAFNRYGLKGTFHLNSGTFGQEGYIRAEEVADLYRGHEISAHTVTHPFLEQSPDDQIAEELIADRRNLEAIAGYPVRGMSYPFGTYNDRVVRALPALGIEYARTVQSHGGFHMPDDPLRWHPTCHHKDMLEKIEQLLASNSWFSRMELLFIWGHSYEFDHDDNWELVDRAGELLGGEESIWKASMTDIVSYQNALRALRFSVDRSMVHNPNALEVWVSADGEAVRIAAGETKRLR
;
A
#
# COMPACT_ATOMS: atom_id res chain seq x y z
N MET A 1 -6.36 -17.56 36.70
CA MET A 1 -7.03 -16.70 35.70
C MET A 1 -6.44 -17.04 34.35
N GLY A 2 -7.24 -17.41 33.34
CA GLY A 2 -6.70 -17.84 32.04
C GLY A 2 -6.02 -16.70 31.29
N ASN A 3 -5.10 -16.98 30.38
CA ASN A 3 -4.46 -15.91 29.58
C ASN A 3 -5.48 -15.24 28.64
N VAL A 4 -5.30 -13.94 28.34
CA VAL A 4 -6.09 -13.23 27.33
C VAL A 4 -5.70 -13.74 25.93
N SER A 5 -6.69 -14.09 25.11
CA SER A 5 -6.46 -14.43 23.70
C SER A 5 -6.27 -13.16 22.88
N ILE A 6 -5.12 -12.99 22.24
CA ILE A 6 -4.79 -11.81 21.44
C ILE A 6 -4.71 -12.20 19.96
N ARG A 7 -5.30 -11.38 19.08
CA ARG A 7 -5.15 -11.50 17.62
C ARG A 7 -4.85 -10.15 16.98
N PHE A 8 -4.00 -10.16 15.95
CA PHE A 8 -3.71 -9.02 15.10
C PHE A 8 -4.57 -9.10 13.83
N ASP A 9 -5.87 -8.87 14.00
CA ASP A 9 -6.90 -9.09 12.99
C ASP A 9 -7.78 -7.83 12.78
N ARG A 10 -7.26 -6.66 13.15
CA ARG A 10 -7.97 -5.38 13.14
C ARG A 10 -7.13 -4.27 12.53
N PHE A 11 -7.64 -3.61 11.51
CA PHE A 11 -7.16 -2.35 10.97
C PHE A 11 -7.54 -1.16 11.89
N PRO A 12 -7.06 0.07 11.61
CA PRO A 12 -7.50 1.26 12.33
C PRO A 12 -9.02 1.36 12.44
N GLY A 13 -9.52 1.84 13.58
CA GLY A 13 -10.96 1.90 13.86
C GLY A 13 -11.59 0.55 14.24
N GLY A 14 -10.80 -0.51 14.37
CA GLY A 14 -11.32 -1.85 14.65
C GLY A 14 -11.90 -2.54 13.42
N LEU A 15 -11.62 -2.01 12.23
CA LEU A 15 -12.09 -2.54 10.97
C LEU A 15 -11.42 -3.89 10.64
N SER A 16 -12.07 -4.70 9.82
CA SER A 16 -11.50 -5.96 9.33
C SER A 16 -11.12 -5.91 7.85
N LYS A 17 -11.50 -4.86 7.12
CA LYS A 17 -11.30 -4.72 5.68
C LYS A 17 -10.49 -3.47 5.34
N ALA A 18 -9.63 -3.58 4.34
CA ALA A 18 -8.90 -2.46 3.76
C ALA A 18 -8.82 -2.59 2.24
N VAL A 19 -8.66 -1.45 1.57
CA VAL A 19 -8.39 -1.37 0.14
C VAL A 19 -7.16 -0.50 -0.09
N VAL A 20 -6.30 -0.96 -0.99
CA VAL A 20 -5.14 -0.21 -1.49
C VAL A 20 -5.16 -0.23 -3.02
N PHE A 21 -4.83 0.92 -3.59
CA PHE A 21 -4.66 1.11 -5.03
C PHE A 21 -3.21 1.46 -5.32
N SER A 22 -2.62 0.86 -6.35
CA SER A 22 -1.31 1.25 -6.85
C SER A 22 -1.29 1.50 -8.36
N PHE A 23 -0.64 2.58 -8.79
CA PHE A 23 -0.46 2.89 -10.20
C PHE A 23 0.98 3.30 -10.49
N ASP A 24 1.44 3.08 -11.72
CA ASP A 24 2.85 3.22 -12.07
C ASP A 24 3.13 4.29 -13.12
N ASP A 25 4.42 4.54 -13.31
CA ASP A 25 5.05 5.30 -14.39
C ASP A 25 4.88 6.82 -14.36
N GLY A 26 3.90 7.35 -13.63
CA GLY A 26 3.66 8.80 -13.57
C GLY A 26 3.23 9.35 -14.94
N ARG A 27 2.21 8.72 -15.53
CA ARG A 27 1.70 9.07 -16.87
C ARG A 27 0.72 10.23 -16.80
N ASP A 28 0.51 10.91 -17.91
CA ASP A 28 -0.37 12.09 -17.96
C ASP A 28 -1.79 11.84 -17.43
N GLN A 29 -2.29 10.61 -17.57
CA GLN A 29 -3.59 10.14 -17.10
C GLN A 29 -3.72 10.13 -15.57
N ASP A 30 -2.61 10.13 -14.83
CA ASP A 30 -2.63 10.23 -13.37
C ASP A 30 -3.37 11.50 -12.93
N ARG A 31 -3.35 12.59 -13.71
CA ARG A 31 -4.10 13.81 -13.40
C ARG A 31 -5.59 13.55 -13.22
N ARG A 32 -6.20 12.78 -14.13
CA ARG A 32 -7.62 12.43 -14.08
C ARG A 32 -7.91 11.41 -12.98
N LEU A 33 -7.03 10.42 -12.83
CA LEU A 33 -7.18 9.37 -11.82
C LEU A 33 -7.11 9.93 -10.39
N VAL A 34 -6.10 10.75 -10.10
CA VAL A 34 -5.92 11.45 -8.82
C VAL A 34 -7.09 12.38 -8.54
N GLN A 35 -7.58 13.12 -9.55
CA GLN A 35 -8.76 13.97 -9.37
C GLN A 35 -10.00 13.15 -8.98
N ALA A 36 -10.20 11.98 -9.59
CA ALA A 36 -11.29 11.07 -9.23
C ALA A 36 -11.09 10.52 -7.81
N PHE A 37 -9.89 10.06 -7.46
CA PHE A 37 -9.61 9.53 -6.12
C PHE A 37 -9.87 10.58 -5.04
N ASN A 38 -9.42 11.82 -5.25
CA ASN A 38 -9.70 12.94 -4.35
C ASN A 38 -11.20 13.22 -4.20
N ARG A 39 -11.98 13.14 -5.29
CA ARG A 39 -13.44 13.33 -5.27
C ARG A 39 -14.12 12.30 -4.37
N TYR A 40 -13.69 11.05 -4.42
CA TYR A 40 -14.29 9.94 -3.68
C TYR A 40 -13.63 9.68 -2.32
N GLY A 41 -12.62 10.45 -1.92
CA GLY A 41 -11.88 10.22 -0.67
C GLY A 41 -11.06 8.92 -0.68
N LEU A 42 -10.65 8.46 -1.87
CA LEU A 42 -9.78 7.30 -2.03
C LEU A 42 -8.30 7.72 -1.92
N LYS A 43 -7.49 6.79 -1.41
CA LYS A 43 -6.04 6.94 -1.33
C LYS A 43 -5.38 5.96 -2.30
N GLY A 44 -4.25 6.37 -2.85
CA GLY A 44 -3.51 5.61 -3.86
C GLY A 44 -2.01 5.67 -3.59
N THR A 45 -1.28 4.73 -4.17
CA THR A 45 0.17 4.63 -4.16
C THR A 45 0.67 4.76 -5.59
N PHE A 46 1.48 5.76 -5.86
CA PHE A 46 1.97 6.03 -7.21
C PHE A 46 3.46 5.73 -7.29
N HIS A 47 3.83 4.70 -8.05
CA HIS A 47 5.20 4.28 -8.27
C HIS A 47 5.78 5.08 -9.45
N LEU A 48 6.59 6.09 -9.15
CA LEU A 48 7.04 7.08 -10.13
C LEU A 48 8.48 6.82 -10.56
N ASN A 49 8.78 7.11 -11.83
CA ASN A 49 10.14 7.11 -12.37
C ASN A 49 10.66 8.54 -12.47
N SER A 50 11.59 8.94 -11.60
CA SER A 50 12.10 10.31 -11.62
C SER A 50 12.79 10.71 -12.93
N GLY A 51 13.28 9.74 -13.71
CA GLY A 51 13.91 9.99 -15.01
C GLY A 51 12.95 10.25 -16.17
N THR A 52 11.65 9.94 -16.01
CA THR A 52 10.64 10.14 -17.07
C THR A 52 9.93 11.49 -16.98
N PHE A 53 10.11 12.22 -15.87
CA PHE A 53 9.39 13.46 -15.64
C PHE A 53 9.63 14.50 -16.74
N GLY A 54 8.53 15.06 -17.25
CA GLY A 54 8.53 16.09 -18.29
C GLY A 54 8.77 15.56 -19.72
N GLN A 55 8.96 14.25 -19.91
CA GLN A 55 8.91 13.63 -21.23
C GLN A 55 7.47 13.61 -21.76
N GLU A 56 7.29 13.46 -23.07
CA GLU A 56 5.96 13.39 -23.69
C GLU A 56 5.15 12.21 -23.13
N GLY A 57 3.94 12.48 -22.63
CA GLY A 57 3.07 11.49 -22.00
C GLY A 57 3.30 11.27 -20.50
N TYR A 58 4.22 12.03 -19.87
CA TYR A 58 4.57 11.88 -18.45
C TYR A 58 4.36 13.18 -17.66
N ILE A 59 4.05 13.00 -16.37
CA ILE A 59 3.90 14.08 -15.39
C ILE A 59 5.20 14.90 -15.29
N ARG A 60 5.08 16.22 -15.12
CA ARG A 60 6.23 17.10 -14.93
C ARG A 60 6.70 17.07 -13.48
N ALA A 61 7.99 17.19 -13.24
CA ALA A 61 8.53 17.17 -11.87
C ALA A 61 7.92 18.26 -10.96
N GLU A 62 7.61 19.43 -11.55
CA GLU A 62 7.08 20.58 -10.80
C GLU A 62 5.66 20.39 -10.27
N GLU A 63 4.85 19.51 -10.86
CA GLU A 63 3.47 19.26 -10.44
C GLU A 63 3.33 18.06 -9.50
N VAL A 64 4.34 17.18 -9.40
CA VAL A 64 4.28 15.92 -8.63
C VAL A 64 3.83 16.15 -7.17
N ALA A 65 4.45 17.12 -6.46
CA ALA A 65 4.12 17.38 -5.06
C ALA A 65 2.65 17.79 -4.85
N ASP A 66 2.11 18.59 -5.77
CA ASP A 66 0.74 19.09 -5.68
C ASP A 66 -0.28 18.09 -6.18
N LEU A 67 0.04 17.39 -7.28
CA LEU A 67 -0.80 16.38 -7.89
C LEU A 67 -1.05 15.25 -6.88
N TYR A 68 0.01 14.61 -6.37
CA TYR A 68 -0.12 13.43 -5.51
C TYR A 68 -0.35 13.77 -4.04
N ARG A 69 -0.74 15.01 -3.70
CA ARG A 69 -1.01 15.41 -2.32
C ARG A 69 -2.12 14.54 -1.73
N GLY A 70 -1.84 13.90 -0.58
CA GLY A 70 -2.77 12.98 0.08
C GLY A 70 -2.64 11.52 -0.39
N HIS A 71 -1.86 11.28 -1.43
CA HIS A 71 -1.47 9.95 -1.92
C HIS A 71 -0.03 9.62 -1.51
N GLU A 72 0.35 8.36 -1.66
CA GLU A 72 1.74 7.93 -1.49
C GLU A 72 2.50 8.06 -2.82
N ILE A 73 3.71 8.62 -2.75
CA ILE A 73 4.73 8.58 -3.79
C ILE A 73 5.72 7.47 -3.42
N SER A 74 5.93 6.56 -4.35
CA SER A 74 6.73 5.35 -4.22
C SER A 74 7.72 5.26 -5.38
N ALA A 75 8.83 4.54 -5.21
CA ALA A 75 9.87 4.47 -6.24
C ALA A 75 9.50 3.49 -7.36
N HIS A 76 9.96 3.78 -8.58
CA HIS A 76 9.89 2.83 -9.70
C HIS A 76 11.18 2.74 -10.49
N THR A 77 12.32 3.17 -9.92
CA THR A 77 13.64 3.34 -10.55
C THR A 77 13.70 4.56 -11.48
N VAL A 78 14.91 5.04 -11.78
CA VAL A 78 15.06 6.25 -12.60
C VAL A 78 14.66 5.97 -14.04
N THR A 79 15.18 4.89 -14.62
CA THR A 79 15.09 4.63 -16.07
C THR A 79 14.23 3.42 -16.44
N HIS A 80 13.60 2.79 -15.45
CA HIS A 80 12.76 1.59 -15.63
C HIS A 80 13.53 0.40 -16.29
N PRO A 81 14.69 -0.05 -15.76
CA PRO A 81 15.43 -1.19 -16.31
C PRO A 81 14.94 -2.55 -15.76
N PHE A 82 15.27 -3.63 -16.46
CA PHE A 82 15.10 -5.01 -15.96
C PHE A 82 16.10 -5.29 -14.83
N LEU A 83 15.71 -5.05 -13.58
CA LEU A 83 16.60 -5.15 -12.42
C LEU A 83 17.25 -6.52 -12.26
N GLU A 84 16.55 -7.61 -12.60
CA GLU A 84 17.10 -8.96 -12.50
C GLU A 84 18.27 -9.23 -13.47
N GLN A 85 18.36 -8.42 -14.54
CA GLN A 85 19.40 -8.46 -15.57
C GLN A 85 20.47 -7.37 -15.39
N SER A 86 20.27 -6.43 -14.46
CA SER A 86 21.22 -5.35 -14.16
C SER A 86 22.33 -5.80 -13.17
N PRO A 87 23.56 -5.26 -13.29
CA PRO A 87 24.58 -5.34 -12.24
C PRO A 87 24.13 -4.78 -10.88
N ASP A 88 24.70 -5.26 -9.78
CA ASP A 88 24.29 -4.89 -8.41
C ASP A 88 24.50 -3.40 -8.11
N ASP A 89 25.58 -2.80 -8.63
CA ASP A 89 25.86 -1.37 -8.51
C ASP A 89 24.84 -0.52 -9.29
N GLN A 90 24.45 -0.95 -10.48
CA GLN A 90 23.38 -0.29 -11.24
C GLN A 90 22.03 -0.37 -10.53
N ILE A 91 21.67 -1.51 -9.94
CA ILE A 91 20.42 -1.64 -9.14
C ILE A 91 20.43 -0.63 -8.00
N ALA A 92 21.55 -0.50 -7.29
CA ALA A 92 21.69 0.45 -6.20
C ALA A 92 21.61 1.91 -6.69
N GLU A 93 22.28 2.24 -7.79
CA GLU A 93 22.24 3.57 -8.39
C GLU A 93 20.82 3.97 -8.80
N GLU A 94 20.12 3.10 -9.54
CA GLU A 94 18.74 3.30 -10.00
C GLU A 94 17.78 3.55 -8.83
N LEU A 95 17.83 2.74 -7.78
CA LEU A 95 16.92 2.89 -6.65
C LEU A 95 17.27 4.09 -5.77
N ILE A 96 18.55 4.32 -5.47
CA ILE A 96 18.96 5.41 -4.59
C ILE A 96 18.77 6.77 -5.27
N ALA A 97 19.10 6.89 -6.55
CA ALA A 97 18.88 8.13 -7.30
C ALA A 97 17.38 8.45 -7.40
N ASP A 98 16.55 7.45 -7.70
CA ASP A 98 15.11 7.63 -7.81
C ASP A 98 14.49 8.08 -6.49
N ARG A 99 14.79 7.36 -5.40
CA ARG A 99 14.35 7.75 -4.06
C ARG A 99 14.82 9.16 -3.71
N ARG A 100 16.09 9.51 -3.93
CA ARG A 100 16.61 10.84 -3.63
C ARG A 100 15.84 11.94 -4.35
N ASN A 101 15.53 11.74 -5.63
CA ASN A 101 14.79 12.71 -6.43
C ASN A 101 13.34 12.85 -5.95
N LEU A 102 12.68 11.72 -5.69
CA LEU A 102 11.29 11.70 -5.21
C LEU A 102 11.17 12.26 -3.80
N GLU A 103 12.08 11.94 -2.88
CA GLU A 103 12.12 12.46 -1.51
C GLU A 103 12.26 13.99 -1.48
N ALA A 104 13.04 14.56 -2.40
CA ALA A 104 13.20 16.01 -2.53
C ALA A 104 11.90 16.72 -2.94
N ILE A 105 10.99 16.02 -3.62
CA ILE A 105 9.69 16.53 -4.06
C ILE A 105 8.61 16.25 -3.00
N ALA A 106 8.57 15.01 -2.49
CA ALA A 106 7.54 14.51 -1.59
C ALA A 106 7.66 15.06 -0.17
N GLY A 107 8.88 15.39 0.28
CA GLY A 107 9.14 15.89 1.63
C GLY A 107 9.09 14.81 2.73
N TYR A 108 9.10 13.53 2.35
CA TYR A 108 9.19 12.39 3.26
C TYR A 108 10.04 11.27 2.67
N PRO A 109 10.60 10.36 3.50
CA PRO A 109 11.38 9.22 3.01
C PRO A 109 10.53 8.28 2.14
N VAL A 110 10.99 7.98 0.93
CA VAL A 110 10.32 7.04 0.02
C VAL A 110 10.80 5.64 0.38
N ARG A 111 9.90 4.75 0.81
CA ARG A 111 10.23 3.42 1.35
C ARG A 111 9.61 2.27 0.57
N GLY A 112 8.72 2.57 -0.37
CA GLY A 112 8.11 1.59 -1.25
C GLY A 112 8.76 1.57 -2.63
N MET A 113 8.51 0.48 -3.36
CA MET A 113 8.71 0.46 -4.80
C MET A 113 7.74 -0.45 -5.55
N SER A 114 7.79 -0.38 -6.87
CA SER A 114 7.36 -1.47 -7.73
C SER A 114 8.52 -1.96 -8.60
N TYR A 115 8.53 -3.26 -8.93
CA TYR A 115 9.49 -3.84 -9.87
C TYR A 115 9.18 -3.42 -11.32
N PRO A 116 10.10 -2.72 -12.02
CA PRO A 116 9.96 -2.45 -13.44
C PRO A 116 9.68 -3.72 -14.23
N PHE A 117 8.77 -3.64 -15.21
CA PHE A 117 8.31 -4.78 -16.01
C PHE A 117 7.70 -5.95 -15.20
N GLY A 118 7.51 -5.80 -13.89
CA GLY A 118 7.05 -6.87 -13.01
C GLY A 118 8.06 -8.00 -12.79
N THR A 119 9.32 -7.83 -13.22
CA THR A 119 10.36 -8.87 -13.15
C THR A 119 11.29 -8.67 -11.96
N TYR A 120 11.67 -9.77 -11.31
CA TYR A 120 12.58 -9.76 -10.16
C TYR A 120 13.15 -11.16 -9.92
N ASN A 121 14.20 -11.24 -9.11
CA ASN A 121 14.72 -12.49 -8.58
C ASN A 121 15.22 -12.30 -7.14
N ASP A 122 15.60 -13.38 -6.47
CA ASP A 122 16.03 -13.30 -5.07
C ASP A 122 17.27 -12.43 -4.84
N ARG A 123 18.13 -12.24 -5.85
CA ARG A 123 19.28 -11.33 -5.77
C ARG A 123 18.78 -9.90 -5.60
N VAL A 124 17.87 -9.45 -6.47
CA VAL A 124 17.27 -8.11 -6.38
C VAL A 124 16.54 -7.94 -5.04
N VAL A 125 15.67 -8.89 -4.67
CA VAL A 125 14.85 -8.79 -3.45
C VAL A 125 15.71 -8.65 -2.19
N ARG A 126 16.83 -9.39 -2.11
CA ARG A 126 17.74 -9.31 -0.94
C ARG A 126 18.48 -7.97 -0.84
N ALA A 127 18.67 -7.25 -1.93
CA ALA A 127 19.33 -5.95 -1.92
C ALA A 127 18.43 -4.83 -1.38
N LEU A 128 17.11 -4.93 -1.61
CA LEU A 128 16.13 -3.89 -1.32
C LEU A 128 16.16 -3.31 0.11
N PRO A 129 16.24 -4.12 1.19
CA PRO A 129 16.26 -3.57 2.55
C PRO A 129 17.49 -2.71 2.84
N ALA A 130 18.67 -3.08 2.30
CA ALA A 130 19.89 -2.30 2.45
C ALA A 130 19.79 -0.96 1.68
N LEU A 131 18.96 -0.93 0.65
CA LEU A 131 18.61 0.27 -0.11
C LEU A 131 17.39 0.99 0.48
N GLY A 132 16.95 0.64 1.69
CA GLY A 132 15.87 1.32 2.41
C GLY A 132 14.46 1.10 1.88
N ILE A 133 14.24 0.04 1.10
CA ILE A 133 12.92 -0.37 0.65
C ILE A 133 12.31 -1.34 1.67
N GLU A 134 11.06 -1.10 2.05
CA GLU A 134 10.29 -1.89 3.03
C GLU A 134 9.25 -2.79 2.37
N TYR A 135 8.80 -2.43 1.17
CA TYR A 135 7.88 -3.23 0.39
C TYR A 135 8.09 -3.03 -1.11
N ALA A 136 7.74 -4.04 -1.91
CA ALA A 136 7.82 -3.98 -3.36
C ALA A 136 6.64 -4.71 -4.02
N ARG A 137 5.94 -3.99 -4.91
CA ARG A 137 4.78 -4.49 -5.65
C ARG A 137 5.20 -5.36 -6.84
N THR A 138 4.52 -6.50 -7.01
CA THR A 138 4.67 -7.39 -8.19
C THR A 138 3.44 -7.34 -9.09
N VAL A 139 3.49 -7.98 -10.27
CA VAL A 139 2.34 -8.02 -11.22
C VAL A 139 1.47 -9.28 -11.10
N GLN A 140 1.79 -10.19 -10.18
CA GLN A 140 1.09 -11.48 -10.08
C GLN A 140 -0.18 -11.35 -9.25
N SER A 141 -1.34 -11.33 -9.92
CA SER A 141 -2.64 -11.32 -9.26
C SER A 141 -2.98 -12.68 -8.63
N HIS A 142 -3.28 -12.71 -7.33
CA HIS A 142 -3.64 -13.94 -6.62
C HIS A 142 -5.16 -14.11 -6.38
N GLY A 143 -5.96 -13.08 -6.64
CA GLY A 143 -7.42 -13.13 -6.63
C GLY A 143 -8.11 -13.14 -5.27
N GLY A 144 -7.34 -13.21 -4.16
CA GLY A 144 -7.83 -13.27 -2.79
C GLY A 144 -7.64 -11.98 -1.98
N PHE A 145 -8.09 -11.97 -0.73
CA PHE A 145 -8.05 -10.80 0.16
C PHE A 145 -7.10 -10.95 1.34
N HIS A 146 -5.96 -11.64 1.18
CA HIS A 146 -5.03 -11.85 2.29
C HIS A 146 -3.97 -10.75 2.35
N MET A 147 -3.40 -10.55 3.54
CA MET A 147 -2.20 -9.74 3.71
C MET A 147 -1.01 -10.38 2.96
N PRO A 148 0.02 -9.61 2.58
CA PRO A 148 1.24 -10.20 2.01
C PRO A 148 2.00 -11.02 3.06
N ASP A 149 2.50 -12.18 2.64
CA ASP A 149 3.43 -12.97 3.46
C ASP A 149 4.83 -12.34 3.49
N ASP A 150 5.24 -11.77 2.35
CA ASP A 150 6.49 -11.05 2.16
C ASP A 150 6.20 -9.67 1.54
N PRO A 151 6.38 -8.56 2.28
CA PRO A 151 6.18 -7.21 1.76
C PRO A 151 7.04 -6.88 0.54
N LEU A 152 8.20 -7.52 0.37
CA LEU A 152 9.08 -7.33 -0.79
C LEU A 152 8.66 -8.16 -2.01
N ARG A 153 7.66 -9.02 -1.87
CA ARG A 153 7.00 -9.77 -2.94
C ARG A 153 5.49 -9.59 -2.80
N TRP A 154 5.04 -8.34 -2.82
CA TRP A 154 3.64 -8.04 -2.60
C TRP A 154 2.84 -8.31 -3.88
N HIS A 155 2.15 -9.44 -3.87
CA HIS A 155 1.22 -9.84 -4.94
C HIS A 155 -0.11 -9.09 -4.79
N PRO A 156 -0.62 -8.44 -5.86
CA PRO A 156 -1.92 -7.81 -5.84
C PRO A 156 -3.06 -8.83 -5.83
N THR A 157 -4.22 -8.41 -5.32
CA THR A 157 -5.46 -9.18 -5.45
C THR A 157 -5.84 -9.26 -6.93
N CYS A 158 -5.87 -8.12 -7.62
CA CYS A 158 -6.25 -8.06 -9.03
C CYS A 158 -5.67 -6.86 -9.76
N HIS A 159 -5.75 -6.92 -11.09
CA HIS A 159 -5.56 -5.75 -11.94
C HIS A 159 -6.82 -4.88 -11.92
N HIS A 160 -6.71 -3.57 -12.22
CA HIS A 160 -7.83 -2.64 -12.18
C HIS A 160 -9.01 -3.04 -13.08
N LYS A 161 -8.76 -3.84 -14.13
CA LYS A 161 -9.78 -4.40 -15.01
C LYS A 161 -10.79 -5.28 -14.28
N ASP A 162 -10.38 -5.94 -13.20
CA ASP A 162 -11.22 -6.82 -12.39
C ASP A 162 -11.67 -6.15 -11.08
N MET A 163 -11.39 -4.85 -10.89
CA MET A 163 -11.54 -4.23 -9.57
C MET A 163 -12.98 -4.18 -9.08
N LEU A 164 -13.96 -3.96 -9.96
CA LEU A 164 -15.36 -3.87 -9.55
C LEU A 164 -15.86 -5.20 -8.98
N GLU A 165 -15.55 -6.32 -9.64
CA GLU A 165 -15.88 -7.66 -9.15
C GLU A 165 -15.26 -7.90 -7.76
N LYS A 166 -14.00 -7.51 -7.58
CA LYS A 166 -13.29 -7.70 -6.32
C LYS A 166 -13.77 -6.77 -5.20
N ILE A 167 -14.17 -5.54 -5.52
CA ILE A 167 -14.80 -4.62 -4.57
C ILE A 167 -16.13 -5.22 -4.08
N GLU A 168 -16.97 -5.68 -5.00
CA GLU A 168 -18.27 -6.30 -4.64
C GLU A 168 -18.08 -7.57 -3.79
N GLN A 169 -17.10 -8.42 -4.13
CA GLN A 169 -16.74 -9.59 -3.34
C GLN A 169 -16.23 -9.22 -1.94
N LEU A 170 -15.39 -8.18 -1.82
CA LEU A 170 -14.91 -7.69 -0.52
C LEU A 170 -16.08 -7.17 0.32
N LEU A 171 -16.98 -6.37 -0.27
CA LEU A 171 -18.17 -5.83 0.42
C LEU A 171 -19.06 -6.95 0.93
N ALA A 172 -19.32 -7.96 0.10
CA ALA A 172 -20.13 -9.13 0.45
C ALA A 172 -19.44 -10.11 1.42
N SER A 173 -18.12 -10.00 1.63
CA SER A 173 -17.37 -10.90 2.51
C SER A 173 -17.87 -10.81 3.96
N ASN A 174 -18.19 -11.97 4.54
CA ASN A 174 -18.54 -12.12 5.94
C ASN A 174 -17.82 -13.34 6.52
N SER A 175 -16.52 -13.17 6.81
CA SER A 175 -15.67 -14.26 7.31
C SER A 175 -16.09 -14.72 8.70
N TRP A 176 -16.32 -16.04 8.86
CA TRP A 176 -16.57 -16.66 10.17
C TRP A 176 -15.40 -16.48 11.13
N PHE A 177 -14.18 -16.41 10.60
CA PHE A 177 -12.97 -16.14 11.38
C PHE A 177 -12.52 -14.72 11.12
N SER A 178 -12.47 -13.95 12.20
CA SER A 178 -11.92 -12.62 12.21
C SER A 178 -10.49 -12.59 11.68
N ARG A 179 -10.27 -11.85 10.59
CA ARG A 179 -8.99 -11.62 9.92
C ARG A 179 -8.96 -10.24 9.28
N MET A 180 -7.77 -9.77 8.96
CA MET A 180 -7.57 -8.62 8.06
C MET A 180 -7.76 -9.07 6.61
N GLU A 181 -8.76 -8.52 5.95
CA GLU A 181 -9.01 -8.71 4.52
C GLU A 181 -8.52 -7.49 3.75
N LEU A 182 -7.59 -7.69 2.84
CA LEU A 182 -6.98 -6.63 2.05
C LEU A 182 -7.30 -6.84 0.57
N LEU A 183 -7.99 -5.87 -0.03
CA LEU A 183 -8.10 -5.77 -1.49
C LEU A 183 -6.97 -4.88 -2.01
N PHE A 184 -6.07 -5.48 -2.80
CA PHE A 184 -5.00 -4.77 -3.46
C PHE A 184 -5.21 -4.74 -4.98
N ILE A 185 -5.47 -3.55 -5.51
CA ILE A 185 -5.70 -3.29 -6.93
C ILE A 185 -4.49 -2.58 -7.53
N TRP A 186 -4.02 -3.04 -8.69
CA TRP A 186 -2.91 -2.41 -9.43
C TRP A 186 -3.23 -2.14 -10.91
N GLY A 187 -2.46 -1.27 -11.55
CA GLY A 187 -2.38 -1.15 -13.01
C GLY A 187 -1.76 0.18 -13.45
N HIS A 188 -1.99 0.59 -14.68
CA HIS A 188 -1.49 1.88 -15.17
C HIS A 188 -2.65 2.79 -15.58
N SER A 189 -2.56 4.08 -15.27
CA SER A 189 -3.64 5.03 -15.56
C SER A 189 -3.89 5.23 -17.06
N TYR A 190 -2.87 5.05 -17.91
CA TYR A 190 -3.02 5.13 -19.37
C TYR A 190 -3.89 4.01 -19.95
N GLU A 191 -4.02 2.88 -19.24
CA GLU A 191 -4.86 1.77 -19.71
C GLU A 191 -6.34 2.18 -19.73
N PHE A 192 -6.77 3.12 -18.89
CA PHE A 192 -8.14 3.62 -18.91
C PHE A 192 -8.48 4.41 -20.19
N ASP A 193 -7.50 5.13 -20.75
CA ASP A 193 -7.66 5.78 -22.07
C ASP A 193 -7.62 4.74 -23.19
N HIS A 194 -6.70 3.77 -23.10
CA HIS A 194 -6.52 2.75 -24.14
C HIS A 194 -7.76 1.85 -24.29
N ASP A 195 -8.33 1.45 -23.16
CA ASP A 195 -9.46 0.52 -23.12
C ASP A 195 -10.82 1.24 -23.09
N ASP A 196 -10.84 2.57 -23.11
CA ASP A 196 -12.03 3.43 -23.02
C ASP A 196 -12.97 3.04 -21.87
N ASN A 197 -12.40 2.85 -20.67
CA ASN A 197 -13.10 2.27 -19.52
C ASN A 197 -12.98 3.09 -18.22
N TRP A 198 -12.88 4.42 -18.34
CA TRP A 198 -12.79 5.32 -17.19
C TRP A 198 -13.99 5.23 -16.22
N GLU A 199 -15.14 4.75 -16.67
CA GLU A 199 -16.31 4.51 -15.83
C GLU A 199 -16.02 3.50 -14.71
N LEU A 200 -15.03 2.61 -14.88
CA LEU A 200 -14.62 1.71 -13.81
C LEU A 200 -14.12 2.51 -12.58
N VAL A 201 -13.38 3.60 -12.79
CA VAL A 201 -12.85 4.44 -11.71
C VAL A 201 -13.99 5.12 -10.95
N ASP A 202 -14.95 5.70 -11.66
CA ASP A 202 -16.10 6.37 -11.04
C ASP A 202 -16.97 5.37 -10.27
N ARG A 203 -17.24 4.18 -10.84
CA ARG A 203 -18.01 3.11 -10.15
C ARG A 203 -17.29 2.57 -8.92
N ALA A 204 -15.97 2.40 -8.97
CA ALA A 204 -15.18 2.01 -7.80
C ALA A 204 -15.26 3.09 -6.71
N GLY A 205 -15.19 4.36 -7.11
CA GLY A 205 -15.39 5.52 -6.24
C GLY A 205 -16.76 5.56 -5.58
N GLU A 206 -17.83 5.30 -6.33
CA GLU A 206 -19.20 5.24 -5.81
C GLU A 206 -19.40 4.12 -4.77
N LEU A 207 -18.81 2.95 -5.03
CA LEU A 207 -18.89 1.81 -4.11
C LEU A 207 -18.08 2.03 -2.83
N LEU A 208 -16.91 2.65 -2.92
CA LEU A 208 -15.97 2.73 -1.80
C LEU A 208 -16.03 4.06 -1.05
N GLY A 209 -16.33 5.19 -1.70
CA GLY A 209 -16.12 6.52 -1.13
C GLY A 209 -16.84 6.73 0.21
N GLY A 210 -18.13 6.41 0.26
CA GLY A 210 -18.95 6.47 1.48
C GLY A 210 -18.84 5.26 2.41
N GLU A 211 -18.07 4.22 2.05
CA GLU A 211 -18.03 2.97 2.82
C GLU A 211 -17.08 3.06 4.02
N GLU A 212 -17.60 3.45 5.19
CA GLU A 212 -16.81 3.63 6.40
C GLU A 212 -16.29 2.32 7.03
N SER A 213 -16.83 1.16 6.63
CA SER A 213 -16.36 -0.15 7.14
C SER A 213 -15.07 -0.66 6.49
N ILE A 214 -14.56 0.05 5.47
CA ILE A 214 -13.32 -0.30 4.76
C ILE A 214 -12.28 0.81 4.96
N TRP A 215 -11.11 0.44 5.43
CA TRP A 215 -9.98 1.35 5.50
C TRP A 215 -9.40 1.60 4.10
N LYS A 216 -9.50 2.83 3.60
CA LYS A 216 -8.84 3.26 2.36
C LYS A 216 -7.41 3.71 2.69
N ALA A 217 -6.44 2.95 2.22
CA ALA A 217 -5.04 3.08 2.62
C ALA A 217 -4.12 3.22 1.41
N SER A 218 -2.93 3.76 1.64
CA SER A 218 -1.77 3.55 0.78
C SER A 218 -1.01 2.29 1.21
N MET A 219 -0.05 1.84 0.40
CA MET A 219 0.75 0.66 0.75
C MET A 219 1.65 0.93 1.97
N THR A 220 2.25 2.12 2.08
CA THR A 220 3.02 2.52 3.27
C THR A 220 2.16 2.57 4.53
N ASP A 221 0.87 2.96 4.44
CA ASP A 221 -0.01 2.94 5.61
C ASP A 221 -0.16 1.50 6.13
N ILE A 222 -0.39 0.53 5.24
CA ILE A 222 -0.51 -0.89 5.60
C ILE A 222 0.78 -1.39 6.27
N VAL A 223 1.94 -1.15 5.65
CA VAL A 223 3.24 -1.61 6.17
C VAL A 223 3.56 -0.98 7.52
N SER A 224 3.37 0.33 7.65
CA SER A 224 3.57 1.07 8.90
C SER A 224 2.67 0.53 10.02
N TYR A 225 1.41 0.24 9.70
CA TYR A 225 0.46 -0.31 10.66
C TYR A 225 0.80 -1.75 11.07
N GLN A 226 1.20 -2.61 10.13
CA GLN A 226 1.68 -3.96 10.45
C GLN A 226 2.94 -3.94 11.31
N ASN A 227 3.88 -3.03 11.03
CA ASN A 227 5.07 -2.84 11.84
C ASN A 227 4.72 -2.38 13.26
N ALA A 228 3.78 -1.44 13.40
CA ALA A 228 3.31 -0.98 14.70
C ALA A 228 2.65 -2.10 15.53
N LEU A 229 1.83 -2.94 14.90
CA LEU A 229 1.24 -4.12 15.56
C LEU A 229 2.29 -5.11 16.05
N ARG A 230 3.29 -5.41 15.20
CA ARG A 230 4.40 -6.32 15.57
C ARG A 230 5.28 -5.77 16.69
N ALA A 231 5.34 -4.45 16.85
CA ALA A 231 6.12 -3.78 17.87
C ALA A 231 5.43 -3.71 19.26
N LEU A 232 4.15 -4.12 19.36
CA LEU A 232 3.45 -4.19 20.65
C LEU A 232 4.18 -5.11 21.64
N ARG A 233 4.17 -4.72 22.92
CA ARG A 233 4.84 -5.45 24.00
C ARG A 233 3.82 -5.93 25.02
N PHE A 234 3.63 -7.24 25.13
CA PHE A 234 2.66 -7.85 26.04
C PHE A 234 3.31 -8.32 27.35
N SER A 235 2.59 -8.23 28.46
CA SER A 235 2.95 -8.96 29.68
C SER A 235 2.86 -10.47 29.43
N VAL A 236 3.58 -11.27 30.22
CA VAL A 236 3.64 -12.74 30.07
C VAL A 236 2.25 -13.39 30.13
N ASP A 237 1.37 -12.88 30.99
CA ASP A 237 -0.01 -13.32 31.17
C ASP A 237 -1.00 -12.69 30.16
N ARG A 238 -0.51 -11.78 29.30
CA ARG A 238 -1.27 -11.00 28.32
C ARG A 238 -2.37 -10.11 28.92
N SER A 239 -2.32 -9.83 30.23
CA SER A 239 -3.25 -8.89 30.88
C SER A 239 -2.94 -7.42 30.58
N MET A 240 -1.73 -7.13 30.08
CA MET A 240 -1.29 -5.77 29.78
C MET A 240 -0.54 -5.73 28.44
N VAL A 241 -0.68 -4.61 27.74
CA VAL A 241 0.02 -4.33 26.49
C VAL A 241 0.57 -2.91 26.53
N HIS A 242 1.80 -2.72 26.06
CA HIS A 242 2.39 -1.42 25.80
C HIS A 242 2.55 -1.21 24.30
N ASN A 243 2.06 -0.08 23.80
CA ASN A 243 2.27 0.38 22.44
C ASN A 243 3.41 1.42 22.41
N PRO A 244 4.62 1.05 21.94
CA PRO A 244 5.75 1.97 21.89
C PRO A 244 5.71 2.91 20.66
N ASN A 245 4.72 2.76 19.77
CA ASN A 245 4.67 3.47 18.50
C ASN A 245 3.96 4.83 18.64
N ALA A 246 4.17 5.70 17.65
CA ALA A 246 3.40 6.93 17.45
C ALA A 246 2.02 6.69 16.82
N LEU A 247 1.77 5.50 16.28
CA LEU A 247 0.47 5.08 15.75
C LEU A 247 -0.35 4.42 16.85
N GLU A 248 -1.62 4.79 16.96
CA GLU A 248 -2.57 3.93 17.67
C GLU A 248 -2.86 2.67 16.84
N VAL A 249 -3.09 1.56 17.53
CA VAL A 249 -3.34 0.28 16.90
C VAL A 249 -4.55 -0.42 17.53
N TRP A 250 -5.13 -1.34 16.77
CA TRP A 250 -6.28 -2.12 17.19
C TRP A 250 -5.94 -3.60 17.14
N VAL A 251 -6.34 -4.33 18.18
CA VAL A 251 -6.19 -5.79 18.29
C VAL A 251 -7.51 -6.40 18.74
N SER A 252 -7.71 -7.70 18.55
CA SER A 252 -8.75 -8.41 19.29
C SER A 252 -8.18 -8.94 20.61
N ALA A 253 -8.86 -8.66 21.73
CA ALA A 253 -8.60 -9.26 23.04
C ALA A 253 -9.84 -10.04 23.49
N ASP A 254 -9.71 -11.35 23.65
CA ASP A 254 -10.83 -12.27 23.93
C ASP A 254 -12.01 -12.13 22.93
N GLY A 255 -11.70 -11.72 21.69
CA GLY A 255 -12.67 -11.53 20.59
C GLY A 255 -13.15 -10.09 20.40
N GLU A 256 -12.96 -9.22 21.39
CA GLU A 256 -13.39 -7.83 21.37
C GLU A 256 -12.31 -6.93 20.75
N ALA A 257 -12.74 -5.96 19.93
CA ALA A 257 -11.82 -4.99 19.35
C ALA A 257 -11.34 -3.99 20.40
N VAL A 258 -10.03 -3.92 20.63
CA VAL A 258 -9.41 -3.04 21.62
C VAL A 258 -8.45 -2.08 20.95
N ARG A 259 -8.74 -0.78 21.08
CA ARG A 259 -7.82 0.31 20.73
C ARG A 259 -6.71 0.43 21.76
N ILE A 260 -5.46 0.55 21.33
CA ILE A 260 -4.29 0.84 22.15
C ILE A 260 -3.64 2.10 21.58
N ALA A 261 -3.78 3.22 22.29
CA ALA A 261 -3.30 4.52 21.85
C ALA A 261 -1.76 4.56 21.73
N ALA A 262 -1.24 5.53 20.98
CA ALA A 262 0.19 5.77 20.85
C ALA A 262 0.83 6.01 22.23
N GLY A 263 1.94 5.32 22.53
CA GLY A 263 2.63 5.40 23.82
C GLY A 263 1.89 4.80 25.01
N GLU A 264 0.69 4.24 24.84
CA GLU A 264 -0.15 3.76 25.93
C GLU A 264 0.36 2.42 26.49
N THR A 265 0.29 2.27 27.82
CA THR A 265 0.27 0.97 28.47
C THR A 265 -1.14 0.68 28.96
N LYS A 266 -1.80 -0.30 28.35
CA LYS A 266 -3.21 -0.61 28.56
C LYS A 266 -3.38 -1.95 29.27
N ARG A 267 -4.31 -2.00 30.23
CA ARG A 267 -4.82 -3.26 30.77
C ARG A 267 -5.91 -3.81 29.85
N LEU A 268 -5.79 -5.08 29.50
CA LEU A 268 -6.75 -5.83 28.68
C LEU A 268 -7.77 -6.59 29.53
N ARG A 269 -7.57 -6.58 30.86
CA ARG A 269 -8.49 -7.02 31.91
C ARG A 269 -8.33 -6.17 33.17
#